data_AF-A0A1C6K4X8-F1
#
_entry.id   AF-A0A1C6K4X8-F1
#
_cell.length_a   1.000
_cell.length_b   1.000
_cell.length_c   1.000
_cell.angle_alpha   90.00
_cell.angle_beta   90.00
_cell.angle_gamma   90.00
#
_symmetry.space_group_name_H-M   'P 1'
#
loop_
_entity.id
_entity.type
_entity.pdbx_description
1 polymer ?
#
loop_
_entity_poly.entity_id
_entity_poly.type
_entity_poly.pdbx_seq_one_letter_code
_entity_poly.pdbx_strand_id
1 'polypeptide(L)' 'MKNGKAPTREQKKIMKAHGLVPENWLVVKNLPDSLEVVSRVSLKKVGGKPKTRTISKSL' A
#
# COMPACT_ATOMS: atom_id res chain seq x y z
N MET A 1 -5.65 -5.24 11.10
CA MET A 1 -4.55 -4.30 10.80
C MET A 1 -5.05 -2.92 11.18
N LYS A 2 -4.55 -2.32 12.26
CA LYS A 2 -5.31 -1.24 12.90
C LYS A 2 -5.32 0.08 12.12
N ASN A 3 -4.28 0.49 11.37
CA ASN A 3 -4.36 1.72 10.56
C ASN A 3 -3.34 1.73 9.40
N GLY A 4 -3.78 1.46 8.16
CA GLY A 4 -2.98 1.80 6.98
C GLY A 4 -2.91 3.32 6.84
N LYS A 5 -1.73 3.89 6.59
CA LYS A 5 -1.55 5.33 6.42
C LYS A 5 -1.75 5.76 4.97
N ALA A 6 -2.24 6.97 4.77
CA ALA A 6 -2.27 7.58 3.44
C ALA A 6 -0.83 7.74 2.91
N PRO A 7 -0.57 7.36 1.64
CA PRO A 7 0.77 7.47 1.08
C PRO A 7 1.23 8.92 0.96
N THR A 8 2.51 9.17 1.27
CA THR A 8 3.18 10.47 1.07
C THR A 8 3.38 10.76 -0.42
N ARG A 9 3.77 12.00 -0.77
CA ARG A 9 4.01 12.40 -2.18
C ARG A 9 5.01 11.48 -2.89
N GLU A 10 6.08 11.06 -2.21
CA GLU A 10 7.09 10.15 -2.77
C GLU A 10 6.54 8.73 -2.94
N GLN A 11 5.84 8.21 -1.93
CA GLN A 11 5.20 6.90 -2.00
C GLN A 11 4.16 6.85 -3.13
N LYS A 12 3.42 7.93 -3.37
CA LYS A 12 2.50 8.05 -4.51
C LYS A 12 3.23 7.90 -5.86
N LYS A 13 4.45 8.45 -6.00
CA LYS A 13 5.24 8.29 -7.24
C LYS A 13 5.65 6.83 -7.45
N ILE A 14 6.17 6.19 -6.41
CA ILE A 14 6.57 4.77 -6.42
C ILE A 14 5.36 3.90 -6.77
N MET A 15 4.23 4.11 -6.10
CA MET A 15 3.00 3.37 -6.37
C MET A 15 2.54 3.51 -7.81
N LYS A 16 2.53 4.73 -8.36
CA LYS A 16 2.16 4.98 -9.77
C LYS A 16 3.09 4.26 -10.74
N ALA A 17 4.39 4.28 -10.47
CA ALA A 17 5.37 3.57 -11.30
C ALA A 17 5.19 2.04 -11.26
N HIS A 18 4.65 1.50 -10.16
CA HIS A 18 4.23 0.09 -10.01
C HIS A 18 2.80 -0.20 -10.51
N GLY A 19 2.19 0.73 -11.26
CA GLY A 19 0.83 0.59 -11.80
C GLY A 19 -0.29 0.65 -10.76
N LEU A 20 -0.02 1.16 -9.55
CA LEU A 20 -1.00 1.30 -8.48
C LEU A 20 -1.62 2.70 -8.46
N VAL A 21 -2.92 2.77 -8.15
CA VAL A 21 -3.65 4.03 -7.94
C VAL A 21 -3.58 4.43 -6.46
N PRO A 22 -2.82 5.47 -6.05
CA PRO A 22 -2.58 5.73 -4.63
C PRO A 22 -3.85 6.02 -3.79
N GLU A 23 -4.94 6.43 -4.43
CA GLU A 23 -6.26 6.64 -3.79
C GLU A 23 -6.94 5.35 -3.36
N ASN A 24 -6.56 4.21 -3.93
CA ASN A 24 -7.13 2.89 -3.59
C ASN A 24 -6.25 2.09 -2.63
N TRP A 25 -5.06 2.61 -2.30
CA TRP A 25 -4.06 1.89 -1.53
C TRP A 25 -3.57 2.69 -0.31
N LEU A 26 -3.23 1.96 0.75
CA LEU A 26 -2.69 2.50 1.99
C LEU A 26 -1.34 1.85 2.28
N VAL A 27 -0.43 2.58 2.91
CA VAL A 27 0.87 2.07 3.34
C VAL A 27 0.73 1.46 4.73
N VAL A 28 1.07 0.18 4.85
CA VAL A 28 1.07 -0.58 6.11
C VAL A 28 2.45 -0.53 6.74
N LYS A 29 3.51 -0.74 5.95
CA LYS A 29 4.90 -0.62 6.41
C LYS A 29 5.75 0.10 5.38
N ASN A 30 6.63 0.95 5.88
CA ASN A 30 7.69 1.57 5.10
C ASN A 30 9.00 0.87 5.47
N LEU A 31 9.45 -0.05 4.62
CA LEU A 31 10.74 -0.73 4.76
C LEU A 31 11.81 0.08 4.01
N PRO A 32 13.12 -0.12 4.25
CA PRO A 32 14.17 0.61 3.55
C PRO A 32 14.03 0.52 2.03
N ASP A 33 13.89 -0.69 1.49
CA ASP A 33 13.89 -0.95 0.04
C ASP A 33 12.50 -1.21 -0.55
N SER A 34 11.46 -1.30 0.29
CA SER A 34 10.11 -1.66 -0.15
C SER A 34 9.00 -0.99 0.66
N LEU A 35 7.80 -1.01 0.11
CA LEU A 35 6.58 -0.56 0.78
C LEU A 35 5.61 -1.73 0.86
N GLU A 36 5.14 -2.05 2.06
CA GLU A 36 4.01 -2.94 2.24
C GLU A 36 2.73 -2.12 2.16
N VAL A 37 1.89 -2.41 1.18
CA VAL A 37 0.65 -1.68 0.90
C VAL A 37 -0.57 -2.60 0.98
N VAL A 38 -1.71 -2.05 1.35
CA VAL A 38 -3.00 -2.75 1.41
C VAL A 38 -4.03 -1.97 0.60
N SER A 39 -4.88 -2.70 -0.14
CA SER A 39 -6.01 -2.08 -0.84
C SER A 39 -7.12 -1.73 0.15
N ARG A 40 -7.71 -0.54 0.01
CA ARG A 40 -8.90 -0.10 0.75
C ARG A 40 -10.07 -1.08 0.59
N VAL A 41 -10.19 -1.71 -0.59
CA VAL A 41 -11.23 -2.72 -0.86
C VAL A 41 -10.99 -3.97 -0.01
N SER A 42 -9.73 -4.39 0.14
CA SER A 42 -9.40 -5.57 0.95
C SER A 42 -9.64 -5.35 2.46
N LEU A 43 -9.68 -4.10 2.93
CA LEU A 43 -10.02 -3.78 4.31
C LEU A 43 -11.53 -3.85 4.59
N LYS A 44 -12.37 -3.67 3.56
CA LYS A 44 -13.84 -3.73 3.68
C LYS A 44 -14.40 -5.15 3.67
N LYS A 45 -13.59 -6.16 3.34
CA LYS A 45 -14.03 -7.57 3.36
C LYS A 45 -14.23 -8.02 4.81
N VAL A 46 -15.47 -8.35 5.17
CA VAL A 46 -15.84 -8.93 6.46
C VAL A 46 -15.42 -10.41 6.47
N GLY A 47 -14.72 -10.85 7.51
CA GLY A 47 -14.39 -12.27 7.71
C GLY A 47 -13.05 -12.76 7.15
N GLY A 48 -12.07 -11.89 6.91
CA GLY A 48 -10.73 -12.31 6.46
C GLY A 48 -9.60 -11.35 6.81
N LYS A 49 -8.36 -11.84 6.78
CA LYS A 49 -7.17 -10.97 6.91
C LYS A 49 -7.00 -10.15 5.61
N PRO A 50 -6.82 -8.82 5.69
CA PRO A 50 -6.57 -8.01 4.50
C PRO A 50 -5.32 -8.50 3.76
N LYS A 51 -5.40 -8.62 2.43
CA LYS A 51 -4.25 -9.00 1.62
C LYS A 51 -3.35 -7.78 1.43
N THR A 52 -2.11 -7.89 1.90
CA THR A 52 -1.05 -6.90 1.62
C THR A 52 -0.27 -7.28 0.37
N ARG A 53 0.34 -6.28 -0.25
CA ARG A 53 1.24 -6.41 -1.39
C ARG A 53 2.51 -5.63 -1.07
N THR A 54 3.66 -6.20 -1.40
CA THR A 54 4.96 -5.52 -1.28
C THR A 54 5.35 -4.94 -2.63
N ILE A 55 5.77 -3.68 -2.67
CA ILE A 55 6.34 -3.04 -3.87
C ILE A 55 7.75 -2.55 -3.57
N SER A 56 8.66 -2.73 -4.53
CA SER A 56 10.04 -2.24 -4.43
C SER A 56 10.08 -0.72 -4.58
N LYS A 57 10.95 -0.03 -3.85
CA LYS A 57 11.24 1.39 -4.07
C LYS A 57 12.18 1.61 -5.24
N SER A 58 13.01 0.62 -5.55
CA SER A 58 13.85 0.59 -6.75
C SER A 58 13.01 0.04 -7.90
N LEU A 59 12.89 0.83 -8.97
CA LEU A 59 12.31 0.44 -10.25
C LEU A 59 13.42 0.08 -11.22
#